data_AF-A0A1D7WAU5-F1
#
_entry.id   AF-A0A1D7WAU5-F1
#
_cell.length_a   1.000
_cell.length_b   1.000
_cell.length_c   1.000
_cell.angle_alpha   90.00
_cell.angle_beta   90.00
_cell.angle_gamma   90.00
#
_symmetry.space_group_name_H-M   'P 1'
#
loop_
_entity.id
_entity.type
_entity.pdbx_description
1 polymer ?
#
loop_
_entity_poly.entity_id
_entity_poly.type
_entity_poly.pdbx_seq_one_letter_code
_entity_poly.pdbx_strand_id
1 'polypeptide(L)'
;MYTSQSKEELEEKIINLEADLFQSEKQVFALTQTNNDLSQGDKKTINIKIQKIHQENYKLKKALEISKDTLDDYANSQRLNFLDNQDLRQKNLQLEDKKNKLTEKNKILNEENEKLKQENKKYLEKEAETLKLMQLQKEKQYNARNFLIIIFSILVLLICYLIYHIRQLNNQKLQHQYIIN
;
A
#
# COMPACT_ATOMS: atom_id res chain seq x y z
N MET A 1 0.36 -8.05 37.63
CA MET A 1 1.79 -8.36 37.75
C MET A 1 1.90 -9.87 37.98
N TYR A 2 2.03 -10.67 36.92
CA TYR A 2 2.40 -12.07 37.07
C TYR A 2 3.93 -12.12 36.98
N THR A 3 4.58 -12.48 38.08
CA THR A 3 6.00 -12.87 38.07
C THR A 3 6.07 -14.12 37.20
N SER A 4 6.47 -13.96 35.94
CA SER A 4 6.65 -15.10 35.05
C SER A 4 7.88 -15.85 35.51
N GLN A 5 7.70 -16.88 36.35
CA GLN A 5 8.77 -17.83 36.61
C GLN A 5 9.22 -18.38 35.26
N SER A 6 10.54 -18.44 35.05
CA SER A 6 11.07 -19.00 33.81
C SER A 6 10.77 -20.50 33.73
N LYS A 7 10.83 -21.08 32.52
CA LYS A 7 10.67 -22.52 32.34
C LYS A 7 11.63 -23.32 33.24
N GLU A 8 12.90 -22.89 33.27
CA GLU A 8 13.95 -23.51 34.08
C GLU A 8 13.63 -23.42 35.58
N GLU A 9 13.12 -22.28 36.06
CA GLU A 9 12.69 -22.13 37.45
C GLU A 9 11.51 -23.06 37.81
N LEU A 10 10.58 -23.30 36.89
CA LEU A 10 9.46 -24.22 37.09
C LEU A 10 9.93 -25.68 37.11
N GLU A 11 10.83 -26.06 36.19
CA GLU A 11 11.42 -27.40 36.14
C GLU A 11 12.25 -27.69 37.41
N GLU A 12 13.09 -26.74 37.84
CA GLU A 12 13.86 -26.87 39.08
C GLU A 12 12.94 -26.99 40.31
N LYS A 13 11.86 -26.20 40.37
CA LYS A 13 10.87 -26.29 41.45
C LYS A 13 10.17 -27.64 41.48
N ILE A 14 9.82 -28.22 40.33
CA ILE A 14 9.22 -29.55 40.25
C ILE A 14 10.20 -30.61 40.77
N ILE A 15 11.46 -30.56 40.33
CA ILE A 15 12.51 -31.50 40.78
C ILE A 15 12.67 -31.44 42.30
N ASN A 16 12.73 -30.23 42.88
CA ASN A 16 12.87 -30.05 44.32
C ASN A 16 11.64 -30.58 45.07
N LEU A 17 10.42 -30.31 44.59
CA LEU A 17 9.19 -30.82 45.19
C LEU A 17 9.08 -32.36 45.13
N GLU A 18 9.53 -32.98 44.03
CA GLU A 18 9.60 -34.44 43.91
C GLU A 18 10.61 -35.05 44.88
N ALA A 19 11.78 -34.42 45.01
CA ALA A 19 12.81 -34.85 45.97
C ALA A 19 12.31 -34.75 47.42
N ASP A 20 11.71 -33.61 47.81
CA ASP A 20 11.16 -33.39 49.14
C ASP A 20 10.06 -34.39 49.47
N LEU A 21 9.14 -34.63 48.54
CA LEU A 21 8.07 -35.61 48.70
C LEU A 21 8.63 -37.02 48.90
N PHE A 22 9.62 -37.41 48.10
CA PHE A 22 10.27 -38.71 48.20
C PHE A 22 10.97 -38.91 49.56
N GLN A 23 11.73 -37.90 50.03
CA GLN A 23 12.38 -37.98 51.35
C GLN A 23 11.37 -38.09 52.48
N SER A 24 10.27 -37.33 52.39
CA SER A 24 9.20 -37.37 53.37
C SER A 24 8.47 -38.72 53.41
N GLU A 25 8.16 -39.32 52.25
CA GLU A 25 7.56 -40.66 52.18
C GLU A 25 8.50 -41.73 52.77
N LYS A 26 9.82 -41.60 52.55
CA LYS A 26 10.83 -42.45 53.18
C LYS A 26 10.83 -42.32 54.72
N GLN A 27 10.66 -41.12 55.26
CA GLN A 27 10.54 -40.89 56.69
C GLN A 27 9.27 -41.52 57.28
N VAL A 28 8.12 -41.39 56.60
CA VAL A 28 6.88 -42.07 57.01
C VAL A 28 7.08 -43.57 57.08
N PHE A 29 7.71 -44.16 56.06
CA PHE A 29 8.00 -45.59 56.02
C PHE A 29 8.87 -46.03 57.21
N ALA A 30 9.97 -45.33 57.48
CA ALA A 30 10.86 -45.62 58.60
C ALA A 30 10.14 -45.53 59.95
N LEU A 31 9.37 -44.44 60.18
CA LEU A 31 8.60 -44.26 61.41
C LEU A 31 7.53 -45.33 61.59
N THR A 32 6.91 -45.79 60.50
CA THR A 32 5.90 -46.85 60.53
C THR A 32 6.50 -48.18 60.94
N GLN A 33 7.71 -48.51 60.46
CA GLN A 33 8.44 -49.71 60.90
C GLN A 33 8.75 -49.65 62.39
N THR A 34 9.31 -48.54 62.89
CA THR A 34 9.64 -48.37 64.32
C THR A 34 8.40 -48.41 65.22
N ASN A 35 7.25 -47.95 64.74
CA ASN A 35 6.00 -47.92 65.51
C ASN A 35 5.45 -49.32 65.86
N ASN A 36 5.76 -50.33 65.04
CA ASN A 36 5.29 -51.69 65.27
C ASN A 36 5.92 -52.30 66.53
N ASP A 37 7.14 -51.90 66.88
CA ASP A 37 7.98 -52.52 67.91
C ASP A 37 7.93 -51.86 69.30
N LEU A 38 7.08 -50.83 69.49
CA LEU A 38 7.13 -49.94 70.66
C LEU A 38 6.04 -50.14 71.73
N SER A 39 6.22 -49.51 72.89
CA SER A 39 5.23 -49.45 73.98
C SER A 39 4.05 -48.50 73.64
N GLN A 40 2.87 -48.68 74.23
CA GLN A 40 1.65 -47.90 73.94
C GLN A 40 1.83 -46.37 74.01
N GLY A 41 2.63 -45.87 74.95
CA GLY A 41 2.90 -44.43 75.09
C GLY A 41 3.75 -43.86 73.95
N ASP A 42 4.76 -44.60 73.52
CA ASP A 42 5.65 -44.21 72.41
C ASP A 42 4.94 -44.28 71.06
N LYS A 43 4.04 -45.26 70.88
CA LYS A 43 3.20 -45.38 69.68
C LYS A 43 2.34 -44.15 69.43
N LYS A 44 1.76 -43.57 70.48
CA LYS A 44 0.92 -42.36 70.37
C LYS A 44 1.73 -41.17 69.84
N THR A 45 2.95 -41.00 70.33
CA THR A 45 3.85 -39.91 69.88
C THR A 45 4.27 -40.08 68.43
N ILE A 46 4.59 -41.30 68.00
CA ILE A 46 4.96 -41.59 66.61
C ILE A 46 3.76 -41.39 65.66
N ASN A 47 2.56 -41.82 66.05
CA ASN A 47 1.36 -41.62 65.25
C ASN A 47 1.07 -40.14 64.97
N ILE A 48 1.28 -39.26 65.97
CA ILE A 48 1.14 -37.80 65.78
C ILE A 48 2.16 -37.28 64.77
N LYS A 49 3.40 -37.78 64.81
CA LYS A 49 4.44 -37.39 63.83
C LYS A 49 4.06 -37.86 62.42
N ILE A 50 3.65 -39.12 62.26
CA ILE A 50 3.20 -39.67 60.97
C ILE A 50 2.03 -38.85 60.39
N GLN A 51 1.04 -38.50 61.23
CA GLN A 51 -0.08 -37.65 60.79
C GLN A 51 0.36 -36.27 60.30
N LYS A 52 1.30 -35.62 60.99
CA LYS A 52 1.86 -34.32 60.55
C LYS A 52 2.58 -34.45 59.20
N ILE A 53 3.40 -35.49 59.03
CA ILE A 53 4.12 -35.72 57.77
C ILE A 53 3.13 -36.01 56.62
N HIS A 54 2.06 -36.75 56.87
CA HIS A 54 1.00 -36.95 55.86
C HIS A 54 0.32 -35.64 55.44
N GLN A 55 0.08 -34.72 56.38
CA GLN A 55 -0.47 -33.40 56.06
C GLN A 55 0.51 -32.57 55.21
N GLU A 56 1.80 -32.65 55.48
CA GLU A 56 2.84 -32.00 54.67
C GLU A 56 2.95 -32.62 53.27
N ASN A 57 2.90 -33.96 53.16
CA ASN A 57 2.87 -34.65 51.87
C ASN A 57 1.67 -34.29 51.02
N TYR A 58 0.51 -34.08 51.64
CA TYR A 58 -0.66 -33.60 50.93
C TYR A 58 -0.43 -32.20 50.33
N LYS A 59 0.21 -31.29 51.08
CA LYS A 59 0.56 -29.96 50.59
C LYS A 59 1.59 -30.02 49.46
N LEU A 60 2.63 -30.85 49.62
CA LEU A 60 3.66 -31.06 48.60
C LEU A 60 3.06 -31.63 47.31
N LYS A 61 2.18 -32.63 47.39
CA LYS A 61 1.49 -33.20 46.23
C LYS A 61 0.68 -32.14 45.48
N LYS A 62 -0.08 -31.30 46.20
CA LYS A 62 -0.81 -30.18 45.58
C LYS A 62 0.10 -29.15 44.93
N ALA A 63 1.20 -28.79 45.59
CA ALA A 63 2.15 -27.83 45.04
C ALA A 63 2.84 -28.37 43.77
N LEU A 64 3.13 -29.68 43.75
CA LEU A 64 3.70 -30.38 42.61
C LEU A 64 2.72 -30.42 41.43
N GLU A 65 1.46 -30.77 41.68
CA GLU A 65 0.39 -30.77 40.67
C GLU A 65 0.23 -29.40 40.02
N ILE A 66 0.08 -28.33 40.82
CA ILE A 66 -0.01 -26.96 40.33
C ILE A 66 1.21 -26.55 39.50
N SER A 67 2.42 -26.94 39.94
CA SER A 67 3.64 -26.56 39.24
C SER A 67 3.77 -27.29 37.89
N LYS A 68 3.33 -28.55 37.80
CA LYS A 68 3.26 -29.31 36.55
C LYS A 68 2.24 -28.71 35.58
N ASP A 69 1.03 -28.42 36.06
CA ASP A 69 0.00 -27.75 35.24
C ASP A 69 0.48 -26.40 34.70
N THR A 70 1.18 -25.62 35.53
CA THR A 70 1.77 -24.34 35.12
C THR A 70 2.83 -24.50 34.04
N LEU A 71 3.64 -25.57 34.11
CA LEU A 71 4.67 -25.86 33.11
C LEU A 71 4.03 -26.28 31.77
N ASP A 72 2.96 -27.06 31.81
CA ASP A 72 2.20 -27.46 30.62
C ASP A 72 1.53 -26.25 29.95
N ASP A 73 0.91 -25.36 30.74
CA ASP A 73 0.35 -24.10 30.27
C ASP A 73 1.43 -23.21 29.62
N TYR A 74 2.61 -23.11 30.25
CA TYR A 74 3.74 -22.41 29.68
C TYR A 74 4.13 -23.00 28.32
N ALA A 75 4.31 -24.32 28.21
CA ALA A 75 4.66 -24.98 26.96
C ALA A 75 3.62 -24.75 25.85
N ASN A 76 2.33 -24.81 26.19
CA ASN A 76 1.23 -24.55 25.27
C ASN A 76 1.23 -23.09 24.79
N SER A 77 1.46 -22.13 25.69
CA SER A 77 1.53 -20.70 25.35
C SER A 77 2.67 -20.41 24.38
N GLN A 78 3.84 -21.02 24.58
CA GLN A 78 4.99 -20.86 23.68
C GLN A 78 4.72 -21.43 22.29
N ARG A 79 4.04 -22.59 22.24
CA ARG A 79 3.62 -23.20 20.97
C ARG A 79 2.62 -22.33 20.21
N LEU A 80 1.64 -21.75 20.89
CA LEU A 80 0.68 -20.82 20.30
C LEU A 80 1.39 -19.57 19.75
N ASN A 81 2.25 -18.95 20.55
CA ASN A 81 3.06 -17.80 20.12
C ASN A 81 3.92 -18.11 18.89
N PHE A 82 4.48 -19.31 18.81
CA PHE A 82 5.23 -19.75 17.63
C PHE A 82 4.34 -19.82 16.38
N LEU A 83 3.15 -20.42 16.49
CA LEU A 83 2.21 -20.55 15.38
C LEU A 83 1.69 -19.18 14.91
N ASP A 84 1.35 -18.29 15.85
CA ASP A 84 0.89 -16.93 15.53
C ASP A 84 2.00 -16.14 14.82
N ASN A 85 3.25 -16.25 15.28
CA ASN A 85 4.38 -15.63 14.61
C ASN A 85 4.63 -16.21 13.22
N GLN A 86 4.39 -17.51 13.02
CA GLN A 86 4.51 -18.14 11.71
C GLN A 86 3.45 -17.61 10.73
N ASP A 87 2.19 -17.50 11.17
CA ASP A 87 1.10 -16.93 10.37
C ASP A 87 1.38 -15.46 10.01
N LEU A 88 1.85 -14.66 10.98
CA LEU A 88 2.26 -13.27 10.74
C LEU A 88 3.40 -13.18 9.71
N ARG A 89 4.41 -14.05 9.78
CA ARG A 89 5.49 -14.10 8.79
C ARG A 89 4.96 -14.42 7.39
N GLN A 90 4.04 -15.38 7.27
CA GLN A 90 3.44 -15.72 5.99
C GLN A 90 2.61 -14.57 5.41
N LYS A 91 1.81 -13.90 6.23
CA LYS A 91 1.05 -12.70 5.82
C LYS A 91 1.98 -11.57 5.36
N ASN A 92 3.09 -11.34 6.06
CA ASN A 92 4.07 -10.33 5.67
C ASN A 92 4.72 -10.64 4.32
N LEU A 93 5.08 -11.91 4.07
CA LEU A 93 5.62 -12.33 2.77
C LEU A 93 4.61 -12.08 1.64
N GLN A 94 3.34 -12.45 1.84
CA GLN A 94 2.29 -12.20 0.85
C GLN A 94 2.06 -10.71 0.59
N LEU A 95 2.19 -9.85 1.60
CA LEU A 95 2.07 -8.40 1.45
C LEU A 95 3.25 -7.81 0.68
N GLU A 96 4.48 -8.25 0.96
CA GLU A 96 5.66 -7.79 0.23
C GLU A 96 5.59 -8.20 -1.26
N ASP A 97 5.12 -9.41 -1.55
CA ASP A 97 4.87 -9.85 -2.93
C ASP A 97 3.82 -8.98 -3.64
N LYS A 98 2.72 -8.64 -2.97
CA LYS A 98 1.69 -7.74 -3.53
C LYS A 98 2.25 -6.35 -3.78
N LYS A 99 3.03 -5.81 -2.85
CA LYS A 99 3.69 -4.50 -2.96
C LYS A 99 4.67 -4.46 -4.13
N ASN A 100 5.47 -5.51 -4.32
CA ASN A 100 6.40 -5.61 -5.43
C ASN A 100 5.65 -5.63 -6.78
N LYS A 101 4.60 -6.44 -6.90
CA LYS A 101 3.75 -6.48 -8.11
C LYS A 101 3.10 -5.13 -8.43
N LEU A 102 2.63 -4.40 -7.42
CA LEU A 102 2.04 -3.07 -7.60
C LEU A 102 3.08 -2.04 -8.02
N THR A 103 4.27 -2.09 -7.43
CA THR A 103 5.38 -1.20 -7.79
C THR A 103 5.76 -1.38 -9.26
N GLU A 104 5.89 -2.63 -9.71
CA GLU A 104 6.20 -2.93 -11.10
C GLU A 104 5.10 -2.46 -12.05
N LYS A 105 3.82 -2.71 -11.71
CA LYS A 105 2.69 -2.22 -12.50
C LYS A 105 2.65 -0.69 -12.60
N ASN A 106 2.95 0.02 -11.50
CA ASN A 106 3.02 1.48 -11.49
C ASN A 106 4.15 2.00 -12.37
N LYS A 107 5.30 1.32 -12.41
CA LYS A 107 6.40 1.69 -13.29
C LYS A 107 5.99 1.60 -14.76
N ILE A 108 5.38 0.47 -15.16
CA ILE A 108 4.88 0.27 -16.52
C ILE A 108 3.86 1.34 -16.90
N LEU A 109 2.90 1.64 -16.01
CA LEU A 109 1.88 2.67 -16.27
C LEU A 109 2.48 4.08 -16.40
N ASN A 110 3.51 4.40 -15.61
CA ASN A 110 4.21 5.69 -15.73
C ASN A 110 4.96 5.80 -17.06
N GLU A 111 5.62 4.72 -17.50
CA GLU A 111 6.29 4.67 -18.81
C GLU A 111 5.27 4.85 -19.95
N GLU A 112 4.12 4.18 -19.89
CA GLU A 112 3.06 4.31 -20.88
C GLU A 112 2.45 5.72 -20.90
N ASN A 113 2.22 6.32 -19.72
CA ASN A 113 1.73 7.70 -19.62
C ASN A 113 2.69 8.71 -20.23
N GLU A 114 3.99 8.58 -19.98
CA GLU A 114 4.99 9.49 -20.58
C GLU A 114 5.04 9.33 -22.11
N LYS A 115 4.91 8.10 -22.63
CA LYS A 115 4.80 7.87 -24.06
C LYS A 115 3.56 8.55 -24.66
N LEU A 116 2.40 8.40 -24.02
CA LEU A 116 1.16 9.05 -24.46
C LEU A 116 1.25 10.58 -24.41
N LYS A 117 1.88 11.15 -23.38
CA LYS A 117 2.12 12.60 -23.31
C LYS A 117 2.98 13.08 -24.49
N GLN A 118 4.01 12.34 -24.85
CA GLN A 118 4.86 12.67 -25.99
C GLN A 118 4.11 12.57 -27.32
N GLU A 119 3.29 11.54 -27.50
CA GLU A 119 2.44 11.39 -28.69
C GLU A 119 1.42 12.52 -28.82
N ASN A 120 0.74 12.87 -27.72
CA ASN A 120 -0.19 14.01 -27.70
C ASN A 120 0.50 15.33 -28.03
N LYS A 121 1.70 15.57 -27.52
CA LYS A 121 2.48 16.77 -27.86
C LYS A 121 2.75 16.85 -29.37
N LYS A 122 3.19 15.75 -29.98
CA LYS A 122 3.44 15.69 -31.43
C LYS A 122 2.16 15.92 -32.25
N TYR A 123 1.03 15.40 -31.77
CA TYR A 123 -0.25 15.61 -32.43
C TYR A 123 -0.64 17.10 -32.42
N LEU A 124 -0.56 17.74 -31.25
CA LEU A 124 -0.88 19.16 -31.10
C LEU A 124 0.03 20.07 -31.95
N GLU A 125 1.33 19.76 -32.03
CA GLU A 125 2.27 20.49 -32.89
C GLU A 125 1.88 20.42 -34.37
N LYS A 126 1.52 19.22 -34.86
CA LYS A 126 1.06 19.03 -36.24
C LYS A 126 -0.26 19.75 -36.53
N GLU A 127 -1.20 19.71 -35.59
CA GLU A 127 -2.48 20.39 -35.73
C GLU A 127 -2.29 21.91 -35.80
N ALA A 128 -1.43 22.46 -34.94
CA ALA A 128 -1.09 23.88 -34.95
C ALA A 128 -0.42 24.31 -36.27
N GLU A 129 0.52 23.52 -36.80
CA GLU A 129 1.16 23.78 -38.10
C GLU A 129 0.14 23.77 -39.24
N THR A 130 -0.74 22.77 -39.25
CA THR A 130 -1.80 22.65 -40.26
C THR A 130 -2.74 23.85 -40.22
N LEU A 131 -3.15 24.28 -39.02
CA LEU A 131 -4.02 25.45 -38.83
C LEU A 131 -3.35 26.72 -39.36
N LYS A 132 -2.07 26.90 -39.06
CA LYS A 132 -1.27 28.05 -39.52
C LYS A 132 -1.20 28.11 -41.06
N LEU A 133 -0.97 26.96 -41.70
CA LEU A 133 -0.96 26.87 -43.16
C LEU A 133 -2.32 27.22 -43.77
N MET A 134 -3.42 26.72 -43.19
CA MET A 134 -4.77 27.05 -43.66
C MET A 134 -5.09 28.54 -43.52
N GLN A 135 -4.70 29.17 -42.40
CA GLN A 135 -4.88 30.61 -42.21
C GLN A 135 -4.12 31.42 -43.26
N LEU A 136 -2.85 31.07 -43.50
CA LEU A 136 -2.02 31.75 -44.50
C LEU A 136 -2.57 31.60 -45.93
N GLN A 137 -3.15 30.44 -46.26
CA GLN A 137 -3.84 30.25 -47.54
C GLN A 137 -5.09 31.13 -47.66
N LYS A 138 -5.89 31.25 -46.60
CA LYS A 138 -7.06 32.14 -46.59
C LYS A 138 -6.67 33.60 -46.78
N GLU A 139 -5.62 34.07 -46.10
CA GLU A 139 -5.12 35.43 -46.27
C GLU A 139 -4.64 35.69 -47.70
N LYS A 140 -3.87 34.76 -48.28
CA LYS A 140 -3.44 34.85 -49.69
C LYS A 140 -4.63 34.93 -50.64
N GLN A 141 -5.65 34.09 -50.46
CA GLN A 141 -6.85 34.12 -51.28
C GLN A 141 -7.63 35.44 -51.13
N TYR A 142 -7.76 35.95 -49.91
CA TYR A 142 -8.40 37.23 -49.65
C TYR A 142 -7.67 38.38 -50.35
N ASN A 143 -6.34 38.44 -50.21
CA ASN A 143 -5.51 39.46 -50.85
C ASN A 143 -5.58 39.37 -52.39
N ALA A 144 -5.55 38.17 -52.95
CA ALA A 144 -5.68 37.96 -54.39
C ALA A 144 -7.04 38.43 -54.92
N ARG A 145 -8.14 38.13 -54.20
CA ARG A 145 -9.47 38.61 -54.55
C ARG A 145 -9.56 40.14 -54.51
N ASN A 146 -9.04 40.77 -53.46
CA ASN A 146 -9.04 42.22 -53.33
C ASN A 146 -8.23 42.89 -54.44
N PHE A 147 -7.06 42.34 -54.78
CA PHE A 147 -6.25 42.86 -55.89
C PHE A 147 -6.99 42.77 -57.22
N LEU A 148 -7.70 41.67 -57.48
CA LEU A 148 -8.50 41.51 -58.69
C LEU A 148 -9.67 42.52 -58.75
N ILE A 149 -10.33 42.78 -57.63
CA ILE A 149 -11.36 43.81 -57.52
C ILE A 149 -10.80 45.21 -57.82
N ILE A 150 -9.61 45.53 -57.29
CA ILE A 150 -8.94 46.81 -57.56
C ILE A 150 -8.62 46.95 -59.04
N ILE A 151 -8.02 45.94 -59.68
CA ILE A 151 -7.72 45.96 -61.12
C ILE A 151 -9.00 46.18 -61.92
N PHE A 152 -10.07 45.43 -61.61
CA PHE A 152 -11.35 45.56 -62.31
C PHE A 152 -11.91 46.98 -62.15
N SER A 153 -11.82 47.56 -60.96
CA SER A 153 -12.29 48.93 -60.68
C SER A 153 -11.51 49.97 -61.50
N ILE A 154 -10.19 49.82 -61.61
CA ILE A 154 -9.34 50.68 -62.44
C ILE A 154 -9.71 50.56 -63.92
N LEU A 155 -9.90 49.34 -64.43
CA LEU A 155 -10.31 49.10 -65.82
C LEU A 155 -11.64 49.77 -66.15
N VAL A 156 -12.63 49.66 -65.25
CA VAL A 156 -13.93 50.32 -65.42
C VAL A 156 -13.77 51.85 -65.47
N LEU A 157 -12.96 52.44 -64.58
CA LEU A 157 -12.69 53.88 -64.60
C LEU A 157 -12.01 54.34 -65.90
N LEU A 158 -11.05 53.56 -66.42
CA LEU A 158 -10.39 53.85 -67.70
C LEU A 158 -11.38 53.81 -68.87
N ILE A 159 -12.28 52.82 -68.91
CA ILE A 159 -13.32 52.72 -69.94
C ILE A 159 -14.25 53.94 -69.86
N CYS A 160 -14.73 54.30 -68.67
CA CYS A 160 -15.56 55.48 -68.47
C CYS A 160 -14.86 56.77 -68.92
N TYR A 161 -13.57 56.92 -68.59
CA TYR A 161 -12.76 58.06 -69.01
C TYR A 161 -12.61 58.13 -70.54
N LEU A 162 -12.34 57.00 -71.19
CA LEU A 162 -12.24 56.92 -72.65
C LEU A 162 -13.57 57.31 -73.31
N ILE A 163 -14.70 56.78 -72.83
CA ILE A 163 -16.04 57.13 -73.33
C ILE A 163 -16.30 58.64 -73.18
N TYR A 164 -16.01 59.20 -71.99
CA TYR A 164 -16.15 60.63 -71.74
C TYR A 164 -15.30 61.47 -72.71
N HIS A 165 -14.04 61.09 -72.91
CA HIS A 165 -13.12 61.80 -73.81
C HIS A 165 -13.58 61.72 -75.28
N ILE A 166 -14.04 60.55 -75.75
CA ILE A 166 -14.60 60.40 -77.10
C ILE A 166 -15.82 61.31 -77.29
N ARG A 167 -16.71 61.38 -76.29
CA ARG A 167 -17.88 62.26 -76.33
C ARG A 167 -17.49 63.73 -76.39
N GLN A 168 -16.50 64.16 -75.60
CA GLN A 168 -15.96 65.52 -75.64
C GLN A 168 -15.41 65.88 -77.03
N LEU A 169 -14.59 65.01 -77.62
CA LEU A 169 -14.06 65.21 -78.98
C LEU A 169 -15.17 65.32 -80.03
N ASN A 170 -16.21 64.48 -79.94
CA ASN A 170 -17.34 64.55 -80.85
C ASN A 170 -18.14 65.85 -80.69
N ASN A 171 -18.35 66.31 -79.45
CA ASN A 171 -19.02 67.58 -79.18
C ASN A 171 -18.23 68.78 -79.74
N GLN A 172 -16.90 68.79 -79.60
CA GLN A 172 -16.05 69.83 -80.18
C GLN A 172 -16.11 69.85 -81.72
N LYS A 173 -16.09 68.67 -82.36
CA LYS A 173 -16.25 68.55 -83.82
C LYS A 173 -17.59 69.10 -84.30
N LEU A 174 -18.68 68.81 -83.57
CA LEU A 174 -20.02 69.33 -83.88
C LEU A 174 -20.08 70.86 -83.75
N GLN A 175 -19.46 71.46 -82.74
CA GLN A 175 -19.42 72.92 -82.62
C GLN A 175 -18.63 73.60 -83.74
N HIS A 176 -17.52 73.01 -84.19
CA HIS A 176 -16.79 73.54 -85.35
C HIS A 176 -17.58 73.45 -86.67
N GLN A 177 -18.43 72.44 -86.85
CA GLN A 177 -19.31 72.37 -88.03
C GLN A 177 -20.43 73.42 -88.01
N TYR A 178 -20.91 73.84 -86.83
CA TYR A 178 -21.89 74.91 -86.69
C TYR A 178 -21.33 76.33 -86.87
N ILE A 179 -20.01 76.51 -86.80
CA ILE A 179 -19.34 77.82 -86.98
C ILE A 179 -18.99 78.09 -88.46
N ILE A 180 -19.04 77.06 -89.32
CA ILE A 180 -18.64 77.14 -90.74
C ILE A 180 -19.87 77.20 -91.69
N ASN A 181 -21.10 77.10 -91.15
CA ASN A 181 -22.35 77.41 -91.86
C ASN A 181 -22.91 78.75 -91.40
#